data_AF-A0A662V630-F1
#
_entry.id   AF-A0A662V630-F1
#
_cell.length_a   1.000
_cell.length_b   1.000
_cell.length_c   1.000
_cell.angle_alpha   90.00
_cell.angle_beta   90.00
_cell.angle_gamma   90.00
#
_symmetry.space_group_name_H-M   'P 1'
#
loop_
_entity.id
_entity.type
_entity.pdbx_description
1 polymer ?
#
loop_
_entity_poly.entity_id
_entity_poly.type
_entity_poly.pdbx_seq_one_letter_code
_entity_poly.pdbx_strand_id
1 'polypeptide(L)'
;MSGRKVLEVLRAELRPLNEYILNHPYVKDAEQGKLPVDLIKEFVISQLYIVPHDLRALAHILSRARFRDEVEFFKVLVDGDYKAFKELIKLAEELGVNVDKPPSPKPEAVTYTHYLSWLALNGTLGDAAIALVVNLPVWGSNTLRLAKALRKNYGIRSVGFLEAFGGPYDELERMAYPIIERYLDMDRYRSVSKMIQAYERMFWDSIYSGR
;
A
#
# COMPACT_ATOMS: atom_id res chain seq x y z
N MET A 1 -15.19 -19.91 8.84
CA MET A 1 -15.28 -18.58 9.47
C MET A 1 -15.63 -17.59 8.37
N SER A 2 -16.57 -16.65 8.58
CA SER A 2 -16.89 -15.69 7.51
C SER A 2 -15.72 -14.74 7.27
N GLY A 3 -15.56 -14.24 6.04
CA GLY A 3 -14.46 -13.36 5.63
C GLY A 3 -14.44 -12.07 6.46
N ARG A 4 -15.62 -11.53 6.77
CA ARG A 4 -15.77 -10.42 7.73
C ARG A 4 -15.17 -10.76 9.08
N LYS A 5 -15.49 -11.94 9.64
CA LYS A 5 -14.99 -12.33 10.96
C LYS A 5 -13.48 -12.57 10.95
N VAL A 6 -12.93 -13.10 9.86
CA VAL A 6 -11.48 -13.24 9.65
C VAL A 6 -10.81 -11.87 9.73
N LEU A 7 -11.30 -10.87 8.97
CA LEU A 7 -10.73 -9.52 9.00
C LEU A 7 -10.85 -8.86 10.38
N GLU A 8 -11.99 -9.02 11.07
CA GLU A 8 -12.17 -8.50 12.43
C GLU A 8 -11.10 -9.05 13.41
N VAL A 9 -10.82 -10.35 13.35
CA VAL A 9 -9.79 -10.99 14.19
C VAL A 9 -8.40 -10.46 13.83
N LEU A 10 -8.02 -10.47 12.55
CA LEU A 10 -6.70 -10.01 12.11
C LEU A 10 -6.47 -8.54 12.47
N ARG A 11 -7.47 -7.68 12.29
CA ARG A 11 -7.39 -6.25 12.66
C ARG A 11 -7.26 -6.04 14.17
N ALA A 12 -7.93 -6.86 14.98
CA ALA A 12 -7.77 -6.79 16.42
C ALA A 12 -6.34 -7.16 16.83
N GLU A 13 -5.77 -8.21 16.24
CA GLU A 13 -4.38 -8.65 16.48
C GLU A 13 -3.33 -7.63 15.98
N LEU A 14 -3.60 -6.97 14.85
CA LEU A 14 -2.70 -5.97 14.25
C LEU A 14 -2.79 -4.57 14.88
N ARG A 15 -3.75 -4.33 15.79
CA ARG A 15 -4.06 -2.99 16.31
C ARG A 15 -2.83 -2.20 16.80
N PRO A 16 -1.93 -2.75 17.64
CA PRO A 16 -0.78 -1.98 18.13
C PRO A 16 0.15 -1.51 16.99
N LEU A 17 0.33 -2.35 15.97
CA LEU A 17 1.16 -2.02 14.81
C LEU A 17 0.48 -0.98 13.92
N ASN A 18 -0.83 -1.12 13.69
CA ASN A 18 -1.61 -0.16 12.93
C ASN A 18 -1.62 1.22 13.60
N GLU A 19 -1.77 1.26 14.92
CA GLU A 19 -1.72 2.51 15.70
C GLU A 19 -0.37 3.22 15.57
N TYR A 20 0.74 2.48 15.56
CA TYR A 20 2.07 3.04 15.31
C TYR A 20 2.15 3.67 13.91
N ILE A 21 1.75 2.92 12.88
CA ILE A 21 1.81 3.37 11.49
C ILE A 21 0.94 4.61 11.28
N LEU A 22 -0.30 4.61 11.78
CA LEU A 22 -1.21 5.76 11.71
C LEU A 22 -0.66 6.99 12.44
N ASN A 23 0.21 6.80 13.43
CA ASN A 23 0.81 7.88 14.22
C ASN A 23 2.25 8.21 13.81
N HIS A 24 2.71 7.72 12.66
CA HIS A 24 4.10 7.80 12.28
C HIS A 24 4.60 9.26 12.18
N PRO A 25 5.80 9.58 12.72
CA PRO A 25 6.34 10.95 12.73
C PRO A 25 6.46 11.60 11.36
N TYR A 26 6.73 10.83 10.31
CA TYR A 26 6.80 11.32 8.92
C TYR A 26 5.55 12.12 8.53
N VAL A 27 4.36 11.55 8.76
CA VAL A 27 3.08 12.19 8.41
C VAL A 27 2.79 13.38 9.33
N LYS A 28 3.08 13.24 10.63
CA LYS A 28 2.88 14.32 11.62
C LYS A 28 3.73 15.55 11.32
N ASP A 29 4.97 15.36 10.92
CA ASP A 29 5.86 16.47 10.59
C ASP A 29 5.50 17.09 9.23
N ALA A 30 4.98 16.30 8.28
CA ALA A 30 4.37 16.85 7.07
C ALA A 30 3.17 17.76 7.42
N GLU A 31 2.26 17.31 8.28
CA GLU A 31 1.08 18.07 8.74
C GLU A 31 1.47 19.38 9.44
N GLN A 32 2.62 19.41 10.10
CA GLN A 32 3.18 20.59 10.78
C GLN A 32 4.06 21.48 9.87
N GLY A 33 4.32 21.08 8.62
CA GLY A 33 5.22 21.81 7.72
C GLY A 33 6.71 21.71 8.09
N LYS A 34 7.10 20.68 8.86
CA LYS A 34 8.46 20.46 9.37
C LYS A 34 9.22 19.33 8.67
N LEU A 35 8.58 18.62 7.73
CA LEU A 35 9.21 17.54 7.00
C LEU A 35 10.13 18.12 5.92
N PRO A 36 11.44 17.79 5.90
CA PRO A 36 12.33 18.23 4.83
C PRO A 36 11.82 17.77 3.46
N VAL A 37 11.94 18.63 2.45
CA VAL A 37 11.49 18.33 1.07
C VAL A 37 12.21 17.11 0.50
N ASP A 38 13.47 16.90 0.87
CA ASP A 38 14.22 15.72 0.41
C ASP A 38 13.61 14.41 0.94
N LEU A 39 13.01 14.38 2.14
CA LEU A 39 12.28 13.19 2.60
C LEU A 39 10.98 12.97 1.82
N ILE A 40 10.35 14.03 1.31
CA ILE A 40 9.22 13.91 0.37
C ILE A 40 9.68 13.30 -0.95
N LYS A 41 10.87 13.68 -1.44
CA LYS A 41 11.46 13.04 -2.62
C LYS A 41 11.82 11.58 -2.36
N GLU A 42 12.34 11.24 -1.19
CA GLU A 42 12.62 9.84 -0.80
C GLU A 42 11.37 8.95 -0.85
N PHE A 43 10.23 9.47 -0.39
CA PHE A 43 8.93 8.81 -0.56
C PHE A 43 8.66 8.53 -2.04
N VAL A 44 8.78 9.54 -2.91
CA VAL A 44 8.49 9.39 -4.34
C VAL A 44 9.47 8.44 -5.04
N ILE A 45 10.76 8.52 -4.74
CA ILE A 45 11.79 7.60 -5.25
C ILE A 45 11.42 6.15 -4.90
N SER A 46 11.03 5.91 -3.66
CA SER A 46 10.61 4.59 -3.20
C SER A 46 9.36 4.11 -3.95
N GLN A 47 8.38 4.99 -4.15
CA GLN A 47 7.15 4.67 -4.88
C GLN A 47 7.37 4.43 -6.37
N LEU A 48 8.34 5.11 -7.00
CA LEU A 48 8.72 4.86 -8.41
C LEU A 48 9.29 3.45 -8.61
N TYR A 49 9.86 2.85 -7.56
CA TYR A 49 10.19 1.44 -7.57
C TYR A 49 8.97 0.56 -7.25
N ILE A 50 8.23 0.85 -6.19
CA ILE A 50 7.15 -0.01 -5.69
C ILE A 50 6.00 -0.16 -6.70
N VAL A 51 5.43 0.95 -7.15
CA VAL A 51 4.14 0.94 -7.88
C VAL A 51 4.21 0.15 -9.20
N PRO A 52 5.26 0.27 -10.05
CA PRO A 52 5.36 -0.56 -11.24
C PRO A 52 5.55 -2.05 -10.94
N HIS A 53 6.14 -2.41 -9.80
CA HIS A 53 6.34 -3.81 -9.41
C HIS A 53 5.09 -4.40 -8.76
N ASP A 54 4.38 -3.63 -7.95
CA ASP A 54 3.07 -4.00 -7.41
C ASP A 54 2.06 -4.21 -8.54
N LEU A 55 2.02 -3.33 -9.54
CA LEU A 55 1.18 -3.50 -10.73
C LEU A 55 1.47 -4.83 -11.45
N ARG A 56 2.74 -5.23 -11.58
CA ARG A 56 3.12 -6.52 -12.18
C ARG A 56 2.72 -7.70 -11.31
N ALA A 57 2.93 -7.61 -10.00
CA ALA A 57 2.55 -8.64 -9.05
C ALA A 57 1.03 -8.86 -9.05
N LEU A 58 0.24 -7.77 -9.01
CA LEU A 58 -1.22 -7.81 -9.08
C LEU A 58 -1.72 -8.35 -10.42
N ALA A 59 -1.12 -7.94 -11.54
CA ALA A 59 -1.47 -8.49 -12.85
C ALA A 59 -1.20 -10.01 -12.91
N HIS A 60 -0.10 -10.47 -12.32
CA HIS A 60 0.21 -11.89 -12.22
C HIS A 60 -0.79 -12.62 -11.31
N ILE A 61 -1.16 -12.05 -10.15
CA ILE A 61 -2.21 -12.58 -9.27
C ILE A 61 -3.54 -12.71 -10.02
N LEU A 62 -3.95 -11.65 -10.74
CA LEU A 62 -5.17 -11.65 -11.55
C LEU A 62 -5.16 -12.77 -12.60
N SER A 63 -4.01 -13.01 -13.27
CA SER A 63 -3.91 -14.08 -14.27
C SER A 63 -4.09 -15.49 -13.71
N ARG A 64 -3.97 -15.66 -12.39
CA ARG A 64 -4.16 -16.93 -11.68
C ARG A 64 -5.60 -17.13 -11.19
N ALA A 65 -6.46 -16.12 -11.31
CA ALA A 65 -7.86 -16.18 -10.90
C ALA A 65 -8.63 -17.29 -11.64
N ARG A 66 -9.46 -18.02 -10.90
CA ARG A 66 -10.27 -19.14 -11.42
C ARG A 66 -11.76 -18.91 -11.30
N PHE A 67 -12.16 -18.00 -10.40
CA PHE A 67 -13.55 -17.67 -10.15
C PHE A 67 -13.85 -16.22 -10.54
N ARG A 68 -15.11 -15.95 -10.88
CA ARG A 68 -15.54 -14.63 -11.35
C ARG A 68 -15.29 -13.52 -10.33
N ASP A 69 -15.55 -13.79 -9.05
CA ASP A 69 -15.32 -12.85 -7.94
C ASP A 69 -13.83 -12.53 -7.76
N GLU A 70 -12.94 -13.49 -7.96
CA GLU A 70 -11.49 -13.27 -7.96
C GLU A 70 -11.06 -12.36 -9.10
N VAL A 71 -11.57 -12.61 -10.32
CA VAL A 71 -11.29 -11.75 -11.49
C VAL A 71 -11.75 -10.33 -11.23
N GLU A 72 -12.99 -10.14 -10.75
CA GLU A 72 -13.54 -8.81 -10.46
C GLU A 72 -12.73 -8.08 -9.38
N PHE A 73 -12.41 -8.76 -8.28
CA PHE A 73 -11.62 -8.19 -7.18
C PHE A 73 -10.21 -7.75 -7.60
N PHE A 74 -9.43 -8.66 -8.21
CA PHE A 74 -8.06 -8.33 -8.59
C PHE A 74 -7.99 -7.37 -9.78
N LYS A 75 -9.01 -7.34 -10.65
CA LYS A 75 -9.09 -6.35 -11.73
C LYS A 75 -9.26 -4.93 -11.17
N VAL A 76 -10.10 -4.74 -10.15
CA VAL A 76 -10.25 -3.44 -9.46
C VAL A 76 -8.91 -2.97 -8.91
N LEU A 77 -8.13 -3.87 -8.29
CA LEU A 77 -6.82 -3.54 -7.74
C LEU A 77 -5.80 -3.17 -8.83
N VAL A 78 -5.74 -3.94 -9.92
CA VAL A 78 -4.87 -3.63 -11.07
C VAL A 78 -5.21 -2.26 -11.69
N ASP A 79 -6.50 -1.96 -11.85
CA ASP A 79 -6.93 -0.67 -12.40
C ASP A 79 -6.60 0.50 -11.47
N GLY A 80 -6.76 0.29 -10.15
CA GLY A 80 -6.38 1.24 -9.11
C GLY A 80 -4.89 1.56 -9.16
N ASP A 81 -4.04 0.54 -9.17
CA ASP A 81 -2.58 0.71 -9.23
C ASP A 81 -2.12 1.35 -10.54
N TYR A 82 -2.73 0.99 -11.67
CA TYR A 82 -2.41 1.64 -12.94
C TYR A 82 -2.80 3.13 -12.95
N LYS A 83 -3.92 3.49 -12.31
CA LYS A 83 -4.28 4.89 -12.13
C LYS A 83 -3.29 5.60 -11.21
N ALA A 84 -2.94 4.99 -10.07
CA ALA A 84 -1.98 5.54 -9.11
C ALA A 84 -0.61 5.77 -9.78
N PHE A 85 -0.14 4.81 -10.59
CA PHE A 85 1.09 4.95 -11.36
C PHE A 85 1.13 6.23 -12.21
N LYS A 86 0.06 6.51 -12.96
CA LYS A 86 -0.01 7.74 -13.78
C LYS A 86 0.04 9.02 -12.95
N GLU A 87 -0.59 9.03 -11.77
CA GLU A 87 -0.53 10.18 -10.87
C GLU A 87 0.83 10.32 -10.17
N LEU A 88 1.52 9.20 -9.93
CA LEU A 88 2.87 9.20 -9.35
C LEU A 88 3.87 9.90 -10.27
N ILE A 89 3.77 9.69 -11.58
CA ILE A 89 4.62 10.37 -12.57
C ILE A 89 4.49 11.88 -12.45
N LYS A 90 3.27 12.42 -12.35
CA LYS A 90 3.03 13.86 -12.19
C LYS A 90 3.64 14.39 -10.89
N LEU A 91 3.52 13.64 -9.80
CA LEU A 91 4.12 14.02 -8.52
C LEU A 91 5.65 14.04 -8.59
N ALA A 92 6.25 13.06 -9.25
CA ALA A 92 7.69 12.99 -9.45
C ALA A 92 8.22 14.15 -10.30
N GLU A 93 7.53 14.47 -11.40
CA GLU A 93 7.86 15.60 -12.27
C GLU A 93 7.80 16.94 -11.51
N GLU A 94 6.75 17.19 -10.73
CA GLU A 94 6.62 18.40 -9.92
C GLU A 94 7.75 18.55 -8.88
N LEU A 95 8.22 17.44 -8.32
CA LEU A 95 9.32 17.41 -7.36
C LEU A 95 10.72 17.36 -8.00
N GLY A 96 10.80 17.35 -9.33
CA GLY A 96 12.05 17.26 -10.08
C GLY A 96 12.77 15.91 -9.93
N VAL A 97 12.04 14.83 -9.64
CA VAL A 97 12.57 13.47 -9.59
C VAL A 97 12.52 12.88 -11.00
N ASN A 98 13.67 12.41 -11.51
CA ASN A 98 13.75 11.79 -12.83
C ASN A 98 13.02 10.43 -12.82
N VAL A 99 11.95 10.31 -13.60
CA VAL A 99 11.11 9.10 -13.68
C VAL A 99 11.72 7.99 -14.55
N ASP A 100 12.53 8.34 -15.54
CA ASP A 100 13.18 7.37 -16.44
C ASP A 100 14.39 6.71 -15.81
N LYS A 101 15.06 7.43 -14.90
CA LYS A 101 16.22 6.97 -14.16
C LYS A 101 16.16 7.45 -12.70
N PRO A 102 15.19 6.95 -11.92
CA PRO A 102 15.10 7.30 -10.51
C PRO A 102 16.33 6.77 -9.76
N PRO A 103 16.77 7.45 -8.69
CA PRO A 103 17.72 6.89 -7.75
C PRO A 103 17.25 5.52 -7.22
N SER A 104 18.20 4.68 -6.82
CA SER A 104 17.83 3.41 -6.18
C SER A 104 17.17 3.68 -4.82
N PRO A 105 16.04 3.02 -4.51
CA PRO A 105 15.39 3.19 -3.22
C PRO A 105 16.19 2.50 -2.11
N LYS A 106 15.90 2.86 -0.85
CA LYS A 106 16.42 2.11 0.30
C LYS A 106 15.85 0.68 0.27
N PRO A 107 16.66 -0.37 0.51
CA PRO A 107 16.19 -1.75 0.51
C PRO A 107 15.00 -1.98 1.46
N GLU A 108 15.02 -1.36 2.63
CA GLU A 108 13.96 -1.45 3.65
C GLU A 108 12.64 -0.88 3.14
N ALA A 109 12.68 0.15 2.31
CA ALA A 109 11.50 0.81 1.74
C ALA A 109 10.77 -0.08 0.72
N VAL A 110 11.43 -1.08 0.13
CA VAL A 110 10.86 -1.90 -0.95
C VAL A 110 10.54 -3.34 -0.53
N THR A 111 10.68 -3.65 0.75
CA THR A 111 10.36 -4.99 1.32
C THR A 111 8.93 -5.43 1.04
N TYR A 112 7.97 -4.49 1.10
CA TYR A 112 6.56 -4.75 0.80
C TYR A 112 6.37 -5.31 -0.62
N THR A 113 6.91 -4.63 -1.64
CA THR A 113 6.71 -5.02 -3.04
C THR A 113 7.39 -6.37 -3.37
N HIS A 114 8.52 -6.65 -2.74
CA HIS A 114 9.19 -7.96 -2.86
C HIS A 114 8.35 -9.08 -2.26
N TYR A 115 7.71 -8.84 -1.12
CA TYR A 115 6.82 -9.82 -0.51
C TYR A 115 5.52 -9.99 -1.31
N LEU A 116 4.94 -8.92 -1.85
CA LEU A 116 3.79 -9.01 -2.75
C LEU A 116 4.14 -9.80 -4.02
N SER A 117 5.33 -9.59 -4.58
CA SER A 117 5.85 -10.39 -5.71
C SER A 117 6.02 -11.87 -5.32
N TRP A 118 6.50 -12.15 -4.11
CA TRP A 118 6.59 -13.51 -3.60
C TRP A 118 5.20 -14.15 -3.43
N LEU A 119 4.21 -13.43 -2.92
CA LEU A 119 2.81 -13.88 -2.83
C LEU A 119 2.20 -14.11 -4.22
N ALA A 120 2.54 -13.27 -5.19
CA ALA A 120 2.09 -13.43 -6.56
C ALA A 120 2.54 -14.77 -7.15
N LEU A 121 3.74 -15.23 -6.83
CA LEU A 121 4.28 -16.50 -7.33
C LEU A 121 3.92 -17.71 -6.45
N ASN A 122 3.91 -17.54 -5.13
CA ASN A 122 3.90 -18.66 -4.16
C ASN A 122 2.71 -18.63 -3.21
N GLY A 123 1.97 -17.52 -3.15
CA GLY A 123 0.79 -17.35 -2.31
C GLY A 123 -0.47 -17.92 -2.96
N THR A 124 -1.50 -18.19 -2.16
CA THR A 124 -2.87 -18.39 -2.63
C THR A 124 -3.52 -17.05 -2.98
N LEU A 125 -4.65 -17.08 -3.69
CA LEU A 125 -5.44 -15.85 -3.93
C LEU A 125 -6.04 -15.29 -2.64
N GLY A 126 -6.32 -16.15 -1.65
CA GLY A 126 -6.71 -15.71 -0.30
C GLY A 126 -5.60 -14.95 0.42
N ASP A 127 -4.35 -15.41 0.32
CA ASP A 127 -3.21 -14.71 0.91
C ASP A 127 -3.06 -13.31 0.32
N ALA A 128 -3.13 -13.22 -1.01
CA ALA A 128 -3.03 -11.94 -1.72
C ALA A 128 -4.21 -11.01 -1.37
N ALA A 129 -5.43 -11.54 -1.31
CA ALA A 129 -6.60 -10.75 -0.90
C ALA A 129 -6.45 -10.22 0.53
N ILE A 130 -6.05 -11.07 1.48
CA ILE A 130 -5.78 -10.68 2.87
C ILE A 130 -4.70 -9.62 2.96
N ALA A 131 -3.55 -9.82 2.30
CA ALA A 131 -2.43 -8.87 2.30
C ALA A 131 -2.91 -7.45 1.95
N LEU A 132 -3.75 -7.32 0.93
CA LEU A 132 -4.22 -6.03 0.45
C LEU A 132 -5.28 -5.41 1.37
N VAL A 133 -6.33 -6.15 1.75
CA VAL A 133 -7.47 -5.56 2.49
C VAL A 133 -7.18 -5.26 3.96
N VAL A 134 -6.15 -5.88 4.56
CA VAL A 134 -5.70 -5.50 5.91
C VAL A 134 -4.83 -4.24 5.90
N ASN A 135 -4.13 -3.97 4.80
CA ASN A 135 -3.16 -2.88 4.67
C ASN A 135 -3.79 -1.58 4.17
N LEU A 136 -4.57 -1.65 3.08
CA LEU A 136 -5.08 -0.48 2.35
C LEU A 136 -5.76 0.59 3.22
N PRO A 137 -6.59 0.25 4.24
CA PRO A 137 -7.19 1.28 5.09
C PRO A 137 -6.17 2.10 5.90
N VAL A 138 -5.08 1.47 6.35
CA VAL A 138 -4.01 2.12 7.11
C VAL A 138 -3.17 2.99 6.18
N TRP A 139 -2.69 2.41 5.07
CA TRP A 139 -1.95 3.12 4.04
C TRP A 139 -2.72 4.34 3.53
N GLY A 140 -3.96 4.14 3.09
CA GLY A 140 -4.79 5.19 2.53
C GLY A 140 -5.13 6.30 3.54
N SER A 141 -5.27 5.98 4.83
CA SER A 141 -5.44 7.00 5.88
C SER A 141 -4.22 7.93 5.96
N ASN A 142 -3.02 7.36 5.96
CA ASN A 142 -1.77 8.12 6.01
C ASN A 142 -1.51 8.89 4.72
N THR A 143 -1.74 8.29 3.55
CA THR A 143 -1.53 8.99 2.27
C THR A 143 -2.51 10.14 2.09
N LEU A 144 -3.78 10.01 2.48
CA LEU A 144 -4.74 11.12 2.42
C LEU A 144 -4.35 12.29 3.34
N ARG A 145 -3.87 11.99 4.55
CA ARG A 145 -3.34 13.01 5.47
C ARG A 145 -2.10 13.68 4.88
N LEU A 146 -1.19 12.88 4.32
CA LEU A 146 -0.01 13.38 3.63
C LEU A 146 -0.40 14.26 2.43
N ALA A 147 -1.36 13.86 1.59
CA ALA A 147 -1.84 14.65 0.46
C ALA A 147 -2.31 16.05 0.89
N LYS A 148 -3.13 16.10 1.95
CA LYS A 148 -3.60 17.35 2.54
C LYS A 148 -2.44 18.22 3.05
N ALA A 149 -1.47 17.60 3.71
CA ALA A 149 -0.29 18.29 4.22
C ALA A 149 0.62 18.83 3.11
N LEU A 150 0.91 18.02 2.07
CA LEU A 150 1.72 18.40 0.92
C LEU A 150 1.11 19.59 0.18
N ARG A 151 -0.20 19.55 -0.05
CA ARG A 151 -0.94 20.64 -0.69
C ARG A 151 -0.92 21.93 0.15
N LYS A 152 -1.20 21.82 1.45
CA LYS A 152 -1.36 22.98 2.34
C LYS A 152 -0.03 23.64 2.72
N ASN A 153 0.97 22.83 3.08
CA ASN A 153 2.19 23.33 3.74
C ASN A 153 3.40 23.41 2.80
N TYR A 154 3.39 22.69 1.67
CA TYR A 154 4.53 22.61 0.74
C TYR A 154 4.20 23.14 -0.67
N GLY A 155 2.94 23.48 -0.93
CA GLY A 155 2.50 24.00 -2.24
C GLY A 155 2.49 22.98 -3.38
N ILE A 156 2.65 21.68 -3.06
CA ILE A 156 2.66 20.58 -4.03
C ILE A 156 1.22 20.31 -4.49
N ARG A 157 0.97 20.35 -5.79
CA ARG A 157 -0.39 20.26 -6.38
C ARG A 157 -0.73 18.86 -6.85
N SER A 158 0.26 18.11 -7.34
CA SER A 158 0.12 16.78 -7.95
C SER A 158 0.03 15.67 -6.90
N VAL A 159 -0.88 15.82 -5.92
CA VAL A 159 -1.07 14.85 -4.84
C VAL A 159 -2.01 13.69 -5.21
N GLY A 160 -2.40 13.57 -6.48
CA GLY A 160 -3.35 12.57 -6.97
C GLY A 160 -2.93 11.13 -6.69
N PHE A 161 -1.62 10.84 -6.64
CA PHE A 161 -1.10 9.53 -6.25
C PHE A 161 -1.54 9.15 -4.83
N LEU A 162 -1.38 10.07 -3.89
CA LEU A 162 -1.71 9.86 -2.49
C LEU A 162 -3.23 9.72 -2.27
N GLU A 163 -4.01 10.45 -3.08
CA GLU A 163 -5.49 10.40 -3.05
C GLU A 163 -6.05 9.13 -3.70
N ALA A 164 -5.29 8.44 -4.56
CA ALA A 164 -5.74 7.24 -5.27
C ALA A 164 -6.08 6.06 -4.34
N PHE A 165 -5.51 6.04 -3.14
CA PHE A 165 -5.72 4.99 -2.14
C PHE A 165 -6.83 5.31 -1.14
N GLY A 166 -7.54 6.43 -1.34
CA GLY A 166 -8.74 6.72 -0.55
C GLY A 166 -9.83 5.69 -0.82
N GLY A 167 -10.60 5.33 0.21
CA GLY A 167 -11.71 4.38 0.13
C GLY A 167 -12.81 4.74 -0.90
N PRO A 168 -13.90 3.96 -0.98
CA PRO A 168 -14.46 3.16 0.13
C PRO A 168 -13.80 1.78 0.29
N TYR A 169 -13.31 1.48 1.50
CA TYR A 169 -12.70 0.18 1.81
C TYR A 169 -13.74 -0.93 2.01
N ASP A 170 -14.92 -0.60 2.56
CA ASP A 170 -15.98 -1.58 2.86
C ASP A 170 -16.49 -2.32 1.62
N GLU A 171 -16.46 -1.67 0.45
CA GLU A 171 -16.84 -2.31 -0.82
C GLU A 171 -15.78 -3.30 -1.27
N LEU A 172 -14.51 -2.89 -1.24
CA LEU A 172 -13.38 -3.76 -1.57
C LEU A 172 -13.27 -4.96 -0.61
N GLU A 173 -13.51 -4.75 0.68
CA GLU A 173 -13.55 -5.83 1.68
C GLU A 173 -14.67 -6.83 1.40
N ARG A 174 -15.87 -6.34 1.04
CA ARG A 174 -16.99 -7.21 0.67
C ARG A 174 -16.69 -8.07 -0.55
N MET A 175 -15.98 -7.53 -1.53
CA MET A 175 -15.50 -8.31 -2.68
C MET A 175 -14.47 -9.38 -2.26
N ALA A 176 -13.64 -9.09 -1.27
CA ALA A 176 -12.61 -10.02 -0.80
C ALA A 176 -13.17 -11.17 0.07
N TYR A 177 -14.29 -10.98 0.78
CA TYR A 177 -14.84 -11.99 1.69
C TYR A 177 -14.99 -13.40 1.09
N PRO A 178 -15.66 -13.61 -0.07
CA PRO A 178 -15.79 -14.95 -0.63
C PRO A 178 -14.45 -15.58 -1.02
N ILE A 179 -13.46 -14.77 -1.42
CA ILE A 179 -12.10 -15.22 -1.74
C ILE A 179 -11.40 -15.67 -0.45
N ILE A 180 -11.45 -14.84 0.60
CA ILE A 180 -10.86 -15.12 1.91
C ILE A 180 -11.43 -16.41 2.50
N GLU A 181 -12.74 -16.61 2.38
CA GLU A 181 -13.43 -17.81 2.87
C GLU A 181 -13.01 -19.07 2.10
N ARG A 182 -12.83 -18.96 0.77
CA ARG A 182 -12.47 -20.09 -0.11
C ARG A 182 -11.08 -20.67 0.18
N TYR A 183 -10.11 -19.81 0.50
CA TYR A 183 -8.73 -20.23 0.78
C TYR A 183 -8.39 -20.16 2.27
N LEU A 184 -9.40 -20.22 3.14
CA LEU A 184 -9.24 -19.96 4.56
C LEU A 184 -8.17 -20.86 5.21
N ASP A 185 -7.08 -20.23 5.61
CA ASP A 185 -6.06 -20.76 6.52
C ASP A 185 -5.69 -19.62 7.49
N MET A 186 -6.20 -19.71 8.72
CA MET A 186 -6.06 -18.63 9.69
C MET A 186 -4.61 -18.38 10.10
N ASP A 187 -3.78 -19.43 10.23
CA ASP A 187 -2.39 -19.27 10.67
C ASP A 187 -1.53 -18.67 9.57
N ARG A 188 -1.82 -19.06 8.32
CA ARG A 188 -1.23 -18.42 7.15
C ARG A 188 -1.67 -16.97 7.00
N TYR A 189 -2.96 -16.67 7.16
CA TYR A 189 -3.47 -15.29 7.10
C TYR A 189 -2.86 -14.40 8.17
N ARG A 190 -2.72 -14.89 9.42
CA ARG A 190 -2.00 -14.17 10.48
C ARG A 190 -0.57 -13.83 10.07
N SER A 191 0.14 -14.82 9.52
CA SER A 191 1.53 -14.64 9.08
C SER A 191 1.63 -13.59 7.97
N VAL A 192 0.77 -13.67 6.95
CA VAL A 192 0.71 -12.72 5.83
C VAL A 192 0.37 -11.31 6.31
N SER A 193 -0.67 -11.17 7.13
CA SER A 193 -1.12 -9.87 7.65
C SER A 193 -0.04 -9.20 8.51
N LYS A 194 0.62 -9.96 9.39
CA LYS A 194 1.72 -9.45 10.21
C LYS A 194 2.89 -8.99 9.35
N MET A 195 3.25 -9.77 8.33
CA MET A 195 4.37 -9.47 7.45
C MET A 195 4.14 -8.18 6.67
N ILE A 196 2.97 -8.04 6.05
CA ILE A 196 2.62 -6.87 5.25
C ILE A 196 2.58 -5.59 6.09
N GLN A 197 1.96 -5.62 7.28
CA GLN A 197 1.95 -4.43 8.15
C GLN A 197 3.34 -4.11 8.70
N ALA A 198 4.17 -5.11 8.98
CA ALA A 198 5.55 -4.87 9.41
C ALA A 198 6.38 -4.21 8.30
N TYR A 199 6.19 -4.62 7.05
CA TYR A 199 6.84 -3.99 5.91
C TYR A 199 6.33 -2.58 5.61
N GLU A 200 5.04 -2.28 5.80
CA GLU A 200 4.57 -0.89 5.74
C GLU A 200 5.24 -0.04 6.83
N ARG A 201 5.34 -0.55 8.06
CA ARG A 201 6.09 0.16 9.11
C ARG A 201 7.55 0.39 8.70
N MET A 202 8.23 -0.64 8.21
CA MET A 202 9.62 -0.51 7.76
C MET A 202 9.77 0.51 6.64
N PHE A 203 8.81 0.58 5.72
CA PHE A 203 8.76 1.64 4.71
C PHE A 203 8.76 3.02 5.36
N TRP A 204 7.80 3.31 6.24
CA TRP A 204 7.70 4.61 6.91
C TRP A 204 8.94 4.96 7.74
N ASP A 205 9.44 4.00 8.53
CA ASP A 205 10.64 4.17 9.36
C ASP A 205 11.87 4.47 8.47
N SER A 206 12.02 3.77 7.33
CA SER A 206 13.18 3.90 6.43
C SER A 206 13.22 5.20 5.64
N ILE A 207 12.09 5.70 5.15
CA ILE A 207 12.06 6.99 4.43
C ILE A 207 12.19 8.18 5.38
N TYR A 208 11.95 7.98 6.67
CA TYR A 208 12.10 9.01 7.69
C TYR A 208 13.51 9.07 8.29
N SER A 209 14.29 7.98 8.24
CA SER A 209 15.62 7.85 8.85
C SER A 209 16.72 8.72 8.24
N GLY A 210 16.44 9.51 7.20
CA GLY A 210 17.38 10.45 6.57
C GLY A 210 17.50 11.81 7.27
N ARG A 211 17.22 11.87 8.58
CA ARG A 211 17.38 13.07 9.41
C ARG A 211 18.76 13.14 10.06
#